data_AF-A0A661FUN5-F1
#
_entry.id   AF-A0A661FUN5-F1
#
_cell.length_a   1.000
_cell.length_b   1.000
_cell.length_c   1.000
_cell.angle_alpha   90.00
_cell.angle_beta   90.00
_cell.angle_gamma   90.00
#
_symmetry.space_group_name_H-M   'P 1'
#
loop_
_entity.id
_entity.type
_entity.pdbx_description
1 polymer ?
#
loop_
_entity_poly.entity_id
_entity_poly.type
_entity_poly.pdbx_seq_one_letter_code
_entity_poly.pdbx_strand_id
1 'polypeptide(L)'
;VINALRVAGESDAHFVIAMGHHPFHLLNDFDRRSVQRRIEEACHFYHCGHLHDPEARNTMHSGAHCLSVAAGAAFESRQSHNAFCLVSLDVMQAQQSIRTFQYKPADGAFSYENNRSLPFTINAVEPYKLAEVGSALVNFNNELSPVAYYLSALLTEAQTEMPIVVGCTHVFGSFDVLRDQPDDELKNASIAFMAVRNPLRLFAGSMPLAEFMMCYGEAVLHYGMILKGLSDAHPELQEKLAEREADARTLSGVEVRQPFSHTLTLLRELATDHDWEVLRVQAERHFDSAEPAVAVEARRMLALSLGQSTVQAEKTRAVEMYNQLVADESANATDFAALVLLLIDKMDHERAKAALLNGIEKFPENASAYLEIGQTIVESTGDRSFRDELISLESGRGTE
;
A
#
# COMPACT_ATOMS: atom_id res chain seq x y z
N VAL A 1 -12.01 -2.58 40.45
CA VAL A 1 -11.68 -2.19 39.05
C VAL A 1 -10.21 -2.48 38.73
N ILE A 2 -9.23 -1.84 39.41
CA ILE A 2 -7.80 -2.00 39.08
C ILE A 2 -7.34 -3.47 39.05
N ASN A 3 -7.63 -4.25 40.10
CA ASN A 3 -7.24 -5.66 40.13
C ASN A 3 -7.90 -6.50 39.04
N ALA A 4 -9.17 -6.22 38.71
CA ALA A 4 -9.91 -6.96 37.67
C ALA A 4 -9.36 -6.66 36.28
N LEU A 5 -9.07 -5.39 35.97
CA LEU A 5 -8.46 -4.99 34.71
C LEU A 5 -7.02 -5.52 34.58
N ARG A 6 -6.25 -5.56 35.68
CA ARG A 6 -4.92 -6.17 35.70
C ARG A 6 -4.99 -7.66 35.37
N VAL A 7 -5.89 -8.41 36.04
CA VAL A 7 -6.07 -9.85 35.76
C VAL A 7 -6.52 -10.08 34.32
N ALA A 8 -7.42 -9.25 33.77
CA ALA A 8 -7.82 -9.34 32.37
C ALA A 8 -6.65 -9.09 31.41
N GLY A 9 -5.82 -8.07 31.68
CA GLY A 9 -4.64 -7.77 30.88
C GLY A 9 -3.55 -8.84 30.96
N GLU A 10 -3.45 -9.57 32.07
CA GLU A 10 -2.54 -10.71 32.24
C GLU A 10 -3.05 -12.00 31.58
N SER A 11 -4.31 -12.02 31.12
CA SER A 11 -4.95 -13.24 30.60
C SER A 11 -4.88 -13.39 29.08
N ASP A 12 -4.22 -12.47 28.38
CA ASP A 12 -4.09 -12.48 26.91
C ASP A 12 -5.46 -12.66 26.22
N ALA A 13 -6.48 -12.00 26.76
CA ALA A 13 -7.84 -12.11 26.28
C ALA A 13 -8.06 -11.23 25.03
N HIS A 14 -8.41 -11.85 23.90
CA HIS A 14 -8.84 -11.15 22.68
C HIS A 14 -10.10 -10.29 22.88
N PHE A 15 -10.88 -10.60 23.90
CA PHE A 15 -12.14 -9.95 24.17
C PHE A 15 -12.37 -9.79 25.66
N VAL A 16 -12.72 -8.58 26.08
CA VAL A 16 -12.87 -8.22 27.50
C VAL A 16 -14.22 -7.55 27.70
N ILE A 17 -15.04 -8.20 28.53
CA ILE A 17 -16.36 -7.71 28.95
C ILE A 17 -16.27 -7.35 30.43
N ALA A 18 -16.42 -6.07 30.74
CA ALA A 18 -16.57 -5.61 32.11
C ALA A 18 -18.03 -5.65 32.52
N MET A 19 -18.28 -6.09 33.77
CA MET A 19 -19.61 -6.08 34.37
C MET A 19 -19.60 -5.25 35.64
N GLY A 20 -20.53 -4.31 35.76
CA GLY A 20 -20.74 -3.48 36.94
C GLY A 20 -22.16 -3.60 37.47
N HIS A 21 -22.33 -3.57 38.79
CA HIS A 21 -23.67 -3.59 39.36
C HIS A 21 -24.41 -2.26 39.15
N HIS A 22 -23.71 -1.13 39.19
CA HIS A 22 -24.26 0.22 39.04
C HIS A 22 -23.63 0.95 37.83
N PRO A 23 -24.34 1.90 37.19
CA PRO A 23 -23.77 2.75 36.17
C PRO A 23 -22.75 3.74 36.76
N PHE A 24 -21.84 4.27 35.90
CA PHE A 24 -20.77 5.17 36.34
C PHE A 24 -21.27 6.45 37.01
N HIS A 25 -22.46 6.94 36.64
CA HIS A 25 -23.01 8.18 37.20
C HIS A 25 -23.34 8.07 38.70
N LEU A 26 -23.45 6.85 39.26
CA LEU A 26 -23.62 6.64 40.70
C LEU A 26 -22.30 6.65 41.48
N LEU A 27 -21.15 6.69 40.80
CA LEU A 27 -19.86 6.94 41.43
C LEU A 27 -19.70 8.42 41.76
N ASN A 28 -18.98 8.73 42.84
CA ASN A 28 -18.55 10.09 43.15
C ASN A 28 -17.75 10.66 41.97
N ASP A 29 -17.90 11.97 41.71
CA ASP A 29 -17.31 12.61 40.52
C ASP A 29 -15.79 12.42 40.39
N PHE A 30 -15.06 12.39 41.52
CA PHE A 30 -13.61 12.20 41.53
C PHE A 30 -13.20 10.78 41.10
N ASP A 31 -13.99 9.75 41.42
CA ASP A 31 -13.73 8.36 41.03
C ASP A 31 -14.27 8.06 39.63
N ARG A 32 -15.43 8.64 39.28
CA ARG A 32 -16.18 8.34 38.06
C ARG A 32 -15.31 8.42 36.81
N ARG A 33 -14.63 9.56 36.60
CA ARG A 33 -13.84 9.80 35.39
C ARG A 33 -12.68 8.82 35.28
N SER A 34 -11.96 8.56 36.38
CA SER A 34 -10.82 7.64 36.35
C SER A 34 -11.28 6.19 36.13
N VAL A 35 -12.38 5.77 36.75
CA VAL A 35 -12.91 4.40 36.59
C VAL A 35 -13.47 4.19 35.19
N GLN A 36 -14.30 5.12 34.72
CA GLN A 36 -14.89 5.09 33.39
C GLN A 36 -13.80 5.03 32.32
N ARG A 37 -12.84 5.96 32.33
CA ARG A 37 -11.74 5.98 31.37
C ARG A 37 -10.96 4.66 31.33
N ARG A 38 -10.59 4.12 32.50
CA ARG A 38 -9.84 2.86 32.56
C ARG A 38 -10.61 1.68 32.01
N ILE A 39 -11.93 1.62 32.23
CA ILE A 39 -12.78 0.57 31.67
C ILE A 39 -12.93 0.78 30.16
N GLU A 40 -13.14 2.01 29.70
CA GLU A 40 -13.29 2.32 28.28
C GLU A 40 -12.00 2.11 27.47
N GLU A 41 -10.84 2.25 28.10
CA GLU A 41 -9.52 1.95 27.51
C GLU A 41 -9.20 0.45 27.47
N ALA A 42 -9.68 -0.32 28.45
CA ALA A 42 -9.26 -1.72 28.66
C ALA A 42 -10.33 -2.76 28.28
N CYS A 43 -11.56 -2.35 28.00
CA CYS A 43 -12.68 -3.26 27.75
C CYS A 43 -13.35 -2.93 26.42
N HIS A 44 -13.87 -3.97 25.78
CA HIS A 44 -14.65 -3.83 24.55
C HIS A 44 -16.12 -3.53 24.89
N PHE A 45 -16.60 -4.08 26.01
CA PHE A 45 -17.98 -3.91 26.48
C PHE A 45 -17.99 -3.63 27.97
N TYR A 46 -18.87 -2.73 28.38
CA TYR A 46 -19.21 -2.53 29.78
C TYR A 46 -20.71 -2.74 29.97
N HIS A 47 -21.06 -3.83 30.62
CA HIS A 47 -22.43 -4.10 31.04
C HIS A 47 -22.66 -3.59 32.45
N CYS A 48 -23.62 -2.67 32.62
CA CYS A 48 -24.02 -2.21 33.94
C CYS A 48 -25.44 -2.63 34.30
N GLY A 49 -25.64 -2.98 35.57
CA GLY A 49 -26.95 -3.21 36.16
C GLY A 49 -27.55 -1.94 36.80
N HIS A 50 -28.75 -2.12 37.36
CA HIS A 50 -29.34 -1.25 38.36
C HIS A 50 -29.67 0.18 37.92
N LEU A 51 -30.59 0.28 36.96
CA LEU A 51 -31.33 1.50 36.71
C LEU A 51 -32.75 1.31 37.24
N HIS A 52 -33.04 1.93 38.41
CA HIS A 52 -34.42 2.16 38.86
C HIS A 52 -35.16 3.13 37.93
N ASP A 53 -34.42 3.78 37.04
CA ASP A 53 -34.95 4.62 36.00
C ASP A 53 -35.04 3.84 34.68
N PRO A 54 -36.24 3.41 34.25
CA PRO A 54 -36.43 2.81 32.93
C PRO A 54 -36.05 3.76 31.79
N GLU A 55 -35.84 5.07 32.07
CA GLU A 55 -35.41 6.09 31.13
C GLU A 55 -33.92 6.43 31.18
N ALA A 56 -33.07 5.60 31.77
CA ALA A 56 -31.65 5.60 31.42
C ALA A 56 -31.46 5.01 30.01
N ARG A 57 -32.11 5.71 29.07
CA ARG A 57 -32.09 5.60 27.63
C ARG A 57 -30.63 5.63 27.23
N ASN A 58 -30.22 4.57 26.53
CA ASN A 58 -29.35 4.65 25.35
C ASN A 58 -28.21 5.67 25.44
N THR A 59 -27.57 5.83 26.61
CA THR A 59 -26.32 6.60 26.74
C THR A 59 -25.24 5.67 26.25
N MET A 60 -25.29 5.44 24.95
CA MET A 60 -24.22 4.84 24.19
C MET A 60 -23.14 5.91 24.17
N HIS A 61 -22.24 5.83 25.13
CA HIS A 61 -20.93 6.41 24.96
C HIS A 61 -20.11 5.37 24.25
N SER A 62 -19.84 5.61 22.97
CA SER A 62 -18.65 5.03 22.38
C SER A 62 -17.50 5.86 22.95
N GLY A 63 -16.84 5.33 23.98
CA GLY A 63 -15.41 5.63 24.12
C GLY A 63 -14.70 5.14 22.85
N ALA A 64 -13.45 5.53 22.64
CA ALA A 64 -12.72 5.19 21.41
C ALA A 64 -12.85 3.69 21.02
N HIS A 65 -13.00 2.78 21.99
CA HIS A 65 -13.08 1.33 21.75
C HIS A 65 -14.05 0.52 22.65
N CYS A 66 -14.91 1.16 23.46
CA CYS A 66 -15.77 0.46 24.44
C CYS A 66 -17.25 0.81 24.31
N LEU A 67 -18.09 -0.22 24.21
CA LEU A 67 -19.55 -0.09 24.23
C LEU A 67 -20.11 -0.27 25.64
N SER A 68 -20.65 0.80 26.21
CA SER A 68 -21.42 0.72 27.46
C SER A 68 -22.89 0.40 27.21
N VAL A 69 -23.40 -0.66 27.83
CA VAL A 69 -24.79 -1.14 27.70
C VAL A 69 -25.40 -1.38 29.08
N ALA A 70 -26.55 -0.77 29.34
CA ALA A 70 -27.39 -1.18 30.46
C ALA A 70 -27.99 -2.56 30.17
N ALA A 71 -27.70 -3.55 31.03
CA ALA A 71 -28.11 -4.95 30.82
C ALA A 71 -29.64 -5.16 30.92
N GLY A 72 -30.38 -4.15 31.39
CA GLY A 72 -31.78 -4.26 31.79
C GLY A 72 -31.89 -4.72 33.25
N ALA A 73 -33.12 -4.74 33.75
CA ALA A 73 -33.42 -5.16 35.12
C ALA A 73 -34.74 -5.94 35.16
N ALA A 74 -34.84 -6.86 36.11
CA ALA A 74 -36.06 -7.56 36.45
C ALA A 74 -36.50 -7.12 37.85
N PHE A 75 -37.71 -6.59 37.96
CA PHE A 75 -38.34 -6.14 39.19
C PHE A 75 -39.50 -7.07 39.52
N GLU A 76 -39.59 -7.44 40.79
CA GLU A 76 -40.76 -8.14 41.33
C GLU A 76 -41.97 -7.18 41.44
N SER A 77 -41.72 -5.93 41.81
CA SER A 77 -42.75 -4.89 41.92
C SER A 77 -42.91 -4.10 40.62
N ARG A 78 -44.16 -3.99 40.12
CA ARG A 78 -44.56 -3.42 38.81
C ARG A 78 -44.33 -1.90 38.61
N GLN A 79 -43.48 -1.25 39.40
CA GLN A 79 -43.25 0.20 39.29
C GLN A 79 -42.28 0.58 38.17
N SER A 80 -41.53 -0.39 37.63
CA SER A 80 -40.63 -0.24 36.49
C SER A 80 -40.81 -1.41 35.53
N HIS A 81 -40.52 -1.20 34.24
CA HIS A 81 -40.63 -2.24 33.24
C HIS A 81 -39.46 -3.22 33.34
N ASN A 82 -39.75 -4.53 33.26
CA ASN A 82 -38.71 -5.53 33.10
C ASN A 82 -38.12 -5.43 31.70
N ALA A 83 -36.80 -5.44 31.57
CA ALA A 83 -36.14 -5.37 30.29
C ALA A 83 -34.83 -6.16 30.28
N PHE A 84 -34.39 -6.56 29.11
CA PHE A 84 -33.06 -7.12 28.88
C PHE A 84 -32.52 -6.69 27.51
N CYS A 85 -31.20 -6.78 27.34
CA CYS A 85 -30.53 -6.51 26.08
C CYS A 85 -29.85 -7.78 25.55
N LEU A 86 -29.95 -8.02 24.25
CA LEU A 86 -29.10 -8.98 23.53
C LEU A 86 -28.08 -8.19 22.72
N VAL A 87 -26.80 -8.48 22.96
CA VAL A 87 -25.68 -7.94 22.17
C VAL A 87 -25.16 -9.08 21.30
N SER A 88 -25.25 -8.91 19.99
CA SER A 88 -24.70 -9.84 19.01
C SER A 88 -23.48 -9.21 18.34
N LEU A 89 -22.41 -9.98 18.23
CA LEU A 89 -21.17 -9.57 17.58
C LEU A 89 -21.00 -10.35 16.31
N ASP A 90 -20.88 -9.63 15.21
CA ASP A 90 -20.44 -10.14 13.94
C ASP A 90 -18.98 -9.72 13.75
N VAL A 91 -18.07 -10.57 14.20
CA VAL A 91 -16.62 -10.37 14.07
C VAL A 91 -16.24 -10.22 12.60
N MET A 92 -16.91 -10.95 11.71
CA MET A 92 -16.57 -11.00 10.29
C MET A 92 -16.91 -9.70 9.57
N GLN A 93 -17.99 -9.05 10.00
CA GLN A 93 -18.42 -7.76 9.45
C GLN A 93 -17.92 -6.57 10.27
N ALA A 94 -17.18 -6.82 11.36
CA ALA A 94 -16.83 -5.82 12.35
C ALA A 94 -18.05 -5.02 12.85
N GLN A 95 -19.20 -5.70 12.99
CA GLN A 95 -20.46 -5.11 13.41
C GLN A 95 -20.94 -5.68 14.74
N GLN A 96 -21.46 -4.82 15.60
CA GLN A 96 -22.17 -5.21 16.81
C GLN A 96 -23.61 -4.74 16.69
N SER A 97 -24.56 -5.60 17.05
CA SER A 97 -25.97 -5.22 17.13
C SER A 97 -26.50 -5.36 18.55
N ILE A 98 -27.29 -4.39 18.97
CA ILE A 98 -27.95 -4.37 20.27
C ILE A 98 -29.45 -4.40 20.05
N ARG A 99 -30.09 -5.37 20.71
CA ARG A 99 -31.54 -5.57 20.70
C ARG A 99 -32.07 -5.47 22.11
N THR A 100 -32.89 -4.46 22.37
CA THR A 100 -33.54 -4.27 23.67
C THR A 100 -34.94 -4.85 23.64
N PHE A 101 -35.27 -5.62 24.68
CA PHE A 101 -36.57 -6.24 24.89
C PHE A 101 -37.16 -5.72 26.18
N GLN A 102 -38.42 -5.29 26.12
CA GLN A 102 -39.16 -4.77 27.26
C GLN A 102 -40.43 -5.57 27.46
N TYR A 103 -40.69 -5.95 28.71
CA TYR A 103 -41.91 -6.65 29.10
C TYR A 103 -43.10 -5.69 29.05
N LYS A 104 -44.13 -6.07 28.28
CA LYS A 104 -45.41 -5.35 28.18
C LYS A 104 -46.45 -6.07 29.04
N PRO A 105 -46.88 -5.46 30.17
CA PRO A 105 -47.88 -6.08 31.04
C PRO A 105 -49.22 -6.36 30.34
N ALA A 106 -49.59 -5.52 29.36
CA ALA A 106 -50.82 -5.70 28.58
C ALA A 106 -50.80 -7.00 27.75
N ASP A 107 -49.62 -7.36 27.23
CA ASP A 107 -49.45 -8.49 26.31
C ASP A 107 -48.94 -9.75 27.02
N GLY A 108 -48.49 -9.63 28.28
CA GLY A 108 -47.89 -10.72 29.04
C GLY A 108 -46.57 -11.22 28.43
N ALA A 109 -45.91 -10.40 27.61
CA ALA A 109 -44.76 -10.82 26.80
C ALA A 109 -43.69 -9.73 26.71
N PHE A 110 -42.45 -10.14 26.41
CA PHE A 110 -41.40 -9.22 26.00
C PHE A 110 -41.60 -8.83 24.54
N SER A 111 -41.53 -7.53 24.27
CA SER A 111 -41.59 -7.00 22.91
C SER A 111 -40.31 -6.26 22.57
N TYR A 112 -39.97 -6.31 21.29
CA TYR A 112 -38.81 -5.64 20.73
C TYR A 112 -38.98 -4.13 20.73
N GLU A 113 -37.99 -3.40 21.25
CA GLU A 113 -38.07 -1.94 21.35
C GLU A 113 -37.15 -1.23 20.34
N ASN A 114 -35.95 -1.76 20.07
CA ASN A 114 -34.94 -1.05 19.28
C ASN A 114 -33.89 -1.99 18.67
N ASN A 115 -33.41 -1.65 17.45
CA ASN A 115 -32.19 -2.19 16.85
C ASN A 115 -31.17 -1.08 16.70
N ARG A 116 -29.94 -1.34 17.11
CA ARG A 116 -28.81 -0.51 16.68
C ARG A 116 -27.69 -1.42 16.23
N SER A 117 -27.19 -1.21 15.02
CA SER A 117 -25.93 -1.77 14.55
C SER A 117 -24.87 -0.69 14.61
N LEU A 118 -23.71 -1.02 15.16
CA LEU A 118 -22.56 -0.14 15.25
C LEU A 118 -21.32 -0.89 14.77
N PRO A 119 -20.31 -0.18 14.23
CA PRO A 119 -19.01 -0.79 14.05
C PRO A 119 -18.40 -1.15 15.43
N PHE A 120 -17.54 -2.16 15.46
CA PHE A 120 -16.68 -2.42 16.60
C PHE A 120 -15.31 -2.92 16.15
N THR A 121 -14.33 -2.77 17.02
CA THR A 121 -12.95 -3.13 16.75
C THR A 121 -12.44 -4.06 17.84
N ILE A 122 -11.79 -5.15 17.44
CA ILE A 122 -11.08 -6.04 18.36
C ILE A 122 -9.66 -5.50 18.55
N ASN A 123 -9.16 -5.51 19.78
CA ASN A 123 -7.74 -5.27 20.05
C ASN A 123 -7.00 -6.61 19.99
N ALA A 124 -5.98 -6.71 19.12
CA ALA A 124 -5.11 -7.88 19.11
C ALA A 124 -4.24 -7.89 20.37
N VAL A 125 -4.09 -9.05 20.98
CA VAL A 125 -3.13 -9.27 22.08
C VAL A 125 -1.71 -9.22 21.53
N GLU A 126 -1.48 -9.90 20.41
CA GLU A 126 -0.22 -9.89 19.67
C GLU A 126 -0.52 -9.76 18.16
N PRO A 127 -0.47 -8.55 17.59
CA PRO A 127 -0.79 -8.37 16.17
C PRO A 127 0.27 -9.01 15.27
N TYR A 128 -0.16 -9.59 14.15
CA TYR A 128 0.77 -10.00 13.09
C TYR A 128 1.61 -8.81 12.61
N LYS A 129 2.87 -9.08 12.27
CA LYS A 129 3.73 -8.03 11.71
C LYS A 129 3.31 -7.73 10.28
N LEU A 130 3.49 -6.47 9.87
CA LEU A 130 3.20 -6.01 8.51
C LEU A 130 3.87 -6.88 7.45
N ALA A 131 5.16 -7.22 7.64
CA ALA A 131 5.91 -8.04 6.71
C ALA A 131 5.34 -9.47 6.56
N GLU A 132 4.84 -10.04 7.66
CA GLU A 132 4.29 -11.39 7.70
C GLU A 132 2.95 -11.44 6.94
N VAL A 133 2.07 -10.47 7.17
CA VAL A 133 0.79 -10.34 6.46
C VAL A 133 1.03 -10.05 4.97
N GLY A 134 1.94 -9.14 4.64
CA GLY A 134 2.29 -8.84 3.24
C GLY A 134 2.81 -10.06 2.50
N SER A 135 3.71 -10.84 3.11
CA SER A 135 4.22 -12.09 2.54
C SER A 135 3.13 -13.15 2.39
N ALA A 136 2.23 -13.27 3.37
CA ALA A 136 1.10 -14.19 3.31
C ALA A 136 0.14 -13.85 2.17
N LEU A 137 -0.11 -12.56 1.90
CA LEU A 137 -0.95 -12.12 0.78
C LEU A 137 -0.34 -12.48 -0.58
N VAL A 138 0.97 -12.25 -0.77
CA VAL A 138 1.69 -12.66 -1.99
C VAL A 138 1.59 -14.16 -2.21
N ASN A 139 1.80 -14.95 -1.16
CA ASN A 139 1.73 -16.41 -1.23
C ASN A 139 0.31 -16.93 -1.44
N PHE A 140 -0.70 -16.24 -0.92
CA PHE A 140 -2.10 -16.58 -1.10
C PHE A 140 -2.54 -16.38 -2.55
N ASN A 141 -2.18 -15.25 -3.15
CA ASN A 141 -2.43 -15.00 -4.57
C ASN A 141 -1.39 -14.03 -5.15
N ASN A 142 -0.62 -14.51 -6.14
CA ASN A 142 0.46 -13.73 -6.76
C ASN A 142 -0.05 -12.47 -7.50
N GLU A 143 -1.32 -12.41 -7.88
CA GLU A 143 -1.91 -11.21 -8.48
C GLU A 143 -1.95 -10.02 -7.52
N LEU A 144 -1.89 -10.27 -6.20
CA LEU A 144 -1.82 -9.23 -5.19
C LEU A 144 -0.42 -8.64 -5.01
N SER A 145 0.61 -9.26 -5.59
CA SER A 145 2.02 -8.85 -5.42
C SER A 145 2.30 -7.34 -5.59
N PRO A 146 1.67 -6.63 -6.55
CA PRO A 146 1.88 -5.19 -6.73
C PRO A 146 1.39 -4.30 -5.58
N VAL A 147 0.48 -4.79 -4.72
CA VAL A 147 -0.17 -4.00 -3.66
C VAL A 147 -0.21 -4.72 -2.31
N ALA A 148 0.46 -5.87 -2.18
CA ALA A 148 0.32 -6.76 -1.02
C ALA A 148 0.76 -6.09 0.30
N TYR A 149 1.84 -5.29 0.27
CA TYR A 149 2.33 -4.64 1.49
C TYR A 149 1.50 -3.43 1.86
N TYR A 150 0.98 -2.69 0.88
CA TYR A 150 -0.01 -1.64 1.10
C TYR A 150 -1.30 -2.20 1.73
N LEU A 151 -1.85 -3.29 1.18
CA LEU A 151 -3.02 -3.97 1.77
C LEU A 151 -2.72 -4.47 3.19
N SER A 152 -1.53 -5.03 3.41
CA SER A 152 -1.06 -5.41 4.75
C SER A 152 -0.98 -4.21 5.70
N ALA A 153 -0.46 -3.06 5.25
CA ALA A 153 -0.36 -1.84 6.03
C ALA A 153 -1.75 -1.32 6.42
N LEU A 154 -2.73 -1.42 5.53
CA LEU A 154 -4.12 -1.16 5.87
C LEU A 154 -4.63 -2.18 6.91
N LEU A 155 -4.45 -3.49 6.73
CA LEU A 155 -4.97 -4.47 7.70
C LEU A 155 -4.33 -4.36 9.09
N THR A 156 -3.07 -3.92 9.16
CA THR A 156 -2.30 -3.76 10.40
C THR A 156 -2.33 -2.34 10.96
N GLU A 157 -3.09 -1.43 10.35
CA GLU A 157 -3.21 -0.01 10.73
C GLU A 157 -1.91 0.82 10.65
N ALA A 158 -0.88 0.32 9.97
CA ALA A 158 0.28 1.12 9.64
C ALA A 158 -0.04 2.21 8.59
N GLN A 159 -1.14 2.04 7.87
CA GLN A 159 -1.70 3.04 6.96
C GLN A 159 -3.22 3.12 7.12
N THR A 160 -3.79 4.30 6.92
CA THR A 160 -5.22 4.60 7.14
C THR A 160 -5.94 5.14 5.92
N GLU A 161 -5.21 5.47 4.87
CA GLU A 161 -5.74 6.09 3.66
C GLU A 161 -5.95 5.06 2.57
N MET A 162 -7.09 5.17 1.88
CA MET A 162 -7.48 4.30 0.77
C MET A 162 -8.05 5.11 -0.39
N PRO A 163 -8.03 4.57 -1.63
CA PRO A 163 -8.65 5.22 -2.77
C PRO A 163 -10.14 5.47 -2.53
N ILE A 164 -10.56 6.71 -2.78
CA ILE A 164 -11.95 7.17 -2.78
C ILE A 164 -12.23 7.89 -4.10
N VAL A 165 -13.48 7.81 -4.57
CA VAL A 165 -13.91 8.47 -5.80
C VAL A 165 -14.25 9.94 -5.50
N VAL A 166 -13.64 10.86 -6.23
CA VAL A 166 -13.98 12.30 -6.20
C VAL A 166 -14.14 12.79 -7.63
N GLY A 167 -15.39 12.97 -8.06
CA GLY A 167 -15.71 13.28 -9.45
C GLY A 167 -15.35 12.11 -10.37
N CYS A 168 -14.47 12.35 -11.34
CA CYS A 168 -13.94 11.32 -12.26
C CYS A 168 -12.51 10.87 -11.89
N THR A 169 -12.03 11.23 -10.71
CA THR A 169 -10.66 10.96 -10.26
C THR A 169 -10.65 10.17 -8.96
N HIS A 170 -9.51 9.56 -8.66
CA HIS A 170 -9.29 8.84 -7.40
C HIS A 170 -8.29 9.61 -6.54
N VAL A 171 -8.67 9.84 -5.27
CA VAL A 171 -7.78 10.42 -4.26
C VAL A 171 -7.69 9.47 -3.07
N PHE A 172 -6.68 9.63 -2.24
CA PHE A 172 -6.56 8.84 -1.02
C PHE A 172 -7.24 9.58 0.14
N GLY A 173 -8.12 8.89 0.86
CA GLY A 173 -8.87 9.43 1.99
C GLY A 173 -9.05 8.41 3.11
N SER A 174 -9.50 8.86 4.28
CA SER A 174 -9.73 7.96 5.41
C SER A 174 -10.94 7.05 5.18
N PHE A 175 -10.98 5.94 5.92
CA PHE A 175 -12.13 5.03 5.88
C PHE A 175 -13.45 5.71 6.27
N ASP A 176 -13.42 6.68 7.18
CA ASP A 176 -14.62 7.43 7.56
C ASP A 176 -15.17 8.26 6.39
N VAL A 177 -14.29 8.93 5.63
CA VAL A 177 -14.68 9.67 4.42
C VAL A 177 -15.25 8.73 3.36
N LEU A 178 -14.67 7.53 3.19
CA LEU A 178 -15.19 6.51 2.27
C LEU A 178 -16.59 6.04 2.66
N ARG A 179 -16.88 5.88 3.96
CA ARG A 179 -18.20 5.44 4.44
C ARG A 179 -19.32 6.43 4.11
N ASP A 180 -18.99 7.72 4.04
CA ASP A 180 -19.92 8.79 3.69
C ASP A 180 -20.11 8.99 2.18
N GLN A 181 -19.35 8.29 1.33
CA GLN A 181 -19.53 8.31 -0.13
C GLN A 181 -20.83 7.61 -0.56
N PRO A 182 -21.37 7.90 -1.75
CA PRO A 182 -22.44 7.09 -2.36
C PRO A 182 -22.04 5.61 -2.45
N ASP A 183 -23.03 4.72 -2.47
CA ASP A 183 -22.76 3.29 -2.62
C ASP A 183 -22.27 2.98 -4.03
N ASP A 184 -21.05 2.45 -4.12
CA ASP A 184 -20.44 1.94 -5.34
C ASP A 184 -19.65 0.64 -5.04
N GLU A 185 -19.11 0.02 -6.10
CA GLU A 185 -18.36 -1.24 -5.97
C GLU A 185 -17.09 -1.07 -5.11
N LEU A 186 -16.35 0.03 -5.30
CA LEU A 186 -15.11 0.30 -4.57
C LEU A 186 -15.37 0.47 -3.07
N LYS A 187 -16.39 1.24 -2.68
CA LYS A 187 -16.82 1.46 -1.30
C LYS A 187 -17.23 0.14 -0.66
N ASN A 188 -18.07 -0.64 -1.33
CA ASN A 188 -18.54 -1.91 -0.78
C ASN A 188 -17.39 -2.91 -0.59
N ALA A 189 -16.49 -3.02 -1.57
CA ALA A 189 -15.30 -3.87 -1.46
C ALA A 189 -14.33 -3.37 -0.38
N SER A 190 -14.15 -2.05 -0.25
CA SER A 190 -13.33 -1.46 0.81
C SER A 190 -13.89 -1.76 2.20
N ILE A 191 -15.20 -1.67 2.39
CA ILE A 191 -15.87 -2.03 3.66
C ILE A 191 -15.64 -3.51 3.98
N ALA A 192 -15.87 -4.40 3.01
CA ALA A 192 -15.66 -5.84 3.20
C ALA A 192 -14.19 -6.17 3.51
N PHE A 193 -13.24 -5.55 2.82
CA PHE A 193 -11.81 -5.67 3.08
C PHE A 193 -11.45 -5.21 4.50
N MET A 194 -11.93 -4.04 4.91
CA MET A 194 -11.63 -3.49 6.24
C MET A 194 -12.23 -4.32 7.37
N ALA A 195 -13.34 -5.03 7.11
CA ALA A 195 -13.93 -5.95 8.07
C ALA A 195 -13.02 -7.15 8.40
N VAL A 196 -12.08 -7.52 7.50
CA VAL A 196 -11.08 -8.58 7.72
C VAL A 196 -10.11 -8.26 8.86
N ARG A 197 -9.97 -6.98 9.25
CA ARG A 197 -9.11 -6.58 10.38
C ARG A 197 -9.50 -7.30 11.68
N ASN A 198 -10.79 -7.43 11.97
CA ASN A 198 -11.25 -8.04 13.21
C ASN A 198 -10.91 -9.54 13.32
N PRO A 199 -11.23 -10.41 12.34
CA PRO A 199 -10.80 -11.80 12.39
C PRO A 199 -9.28 -11.91 12.37
N LEU A 200 -8.56 -11.05 11.63
CA LEU A 200 -7.08 -11.06 11.63
C LEU A 200 -6.51 -10.87 13.05
N ARG A 201 -7.10 -9.96 13.83
CA ARG A 201 -6.72 -9.70 15.23
C ARG A 201 -7.18 -10.78 16.19
N LEU A 202 -8.38 -11.30 15.98
CA LEU A 202 -8.95 -12.36 16.82
C LEU A 202 -8.11 -13.64 16.73
N PHE A 203 -7.63 -13.97 15.54
CA PHE A 203 -6.86 -15.19 15.30
C PHE A 203 -5.35 -14.97 15.32
N ALA A 204 -4.89 -13.79 15.73
CA ALA A 204 -3.47 -13.46 15.79
C ALA A 204 -2.75 -14.37 16.81
N GLY A 205 -1.72 -15.07 16.34
CA GLY A 205 -0.98 -16.05 17.15
C GLY A 205 -1.65 -17.42 17.31
N SER A 206 -2.96 -17.55 17.03
CA SER A 206 -3.68 -18.82 17.16
C SER A 206 -3.88 -19.58 15.85
N MET A 207 -3.80 -18.91 14.69
CA MET A 207 -4.03 -19.49 13.37
C MET A 207 -2.89 -19.13 12.42
N PRO A 208 -2.26 -20.08 11.72
CA PRO A 208 -1.27 -19.74 10.69
C PRO A 208 -1.85 -18.79 9.63
N LEU A 209 -1.09 -17.77 9.21
CA LEU A 209 -1.57 -16.79 8.22
C LEU A 209 -2.00 -17.42 6.90
N ALA A 210 -1.37 -18.51 6.46
CA ALA A 210 -1.79 -19.22 5.25
C ALA A 210 -3.21 -19.80 5.37
N GLU A 211 -3.52 -20.41 6.52
CA GLU A 211 -4.86 -20.91 6.83
C GLU A 211 -5.86 -19.77 6.95
N PHE A 212 -5.46 -18.67 7.61
CA PHE A 212 -6.27 -17.46 7.71
C PHE A 212 -6.67 -16.93 6.33
N MET A 213 -5.72 -16.81 5.40
CA MET A 213 -6.01 -16.33 4.04
C MET A 213 -6.90 -17.28 3.26
N MET A 214 -6.80 -18.60 3.46
CA MET A 214 -7.74 -19.55 2.85
C MET A 214 -9.17 -19.36 3.34
N CYS A 215 -9.37 -19.01 4.61
CA CYS A 215 -10.71 -18.81 5.19
C CYS A 215 -11.28 -17.41 4.92
N TYR A 216 -10.43 -16.38 4.89
CA TYR A 216 -10.86 -14.98 4.96
C TYR A 216 -10.25 -14.07 3.89
N GLY A 217 -9.38 -14.61 3.02
CA GLY A 217 -8.66 -13.84 2.01
C GLY A 217 -9.50 -13.44 0.79
N GLU A 218 -10.72 -13.96 0.62
CA GLU A 218 -11.58 -13.66 -0.54
C GLU A 218 -11.89 -12.16 -0.64
N ALA A 219 -12.27 -11.51 0.47
CA ALA A 219 -12.53 -10.06 0.49
C ALA A 219 -11.26 -9.24 0.18
N VAL A 220 -10.10 -9.72 0.63
CA VAL A 220 -8.81 -9.08 0.35
C VAL A 220 -8.45 -9.21 -1.13
N LEU A 221 -8.64 -10.40 -1.70
CA LEU A 221 -8.43 -10.65 -3.12
C LEU A 221 -9.36 -9.78 -3.97
N HIS A 222 -10.65 -9.77 -3.67
CA HIS A 222 -11.63 -8.97 -4.41
C HIS A 222 -11.27 -7.49 -4.42
N TYR A 223 -10.94 -6.92 -3.25
CA TYR A 223 -10.51 -5.53 -3.16
C TYR A 223 -9.20 -5.27 -3.93
N GLY A 224 -8.20 -6.15 -3.79
CA GLY A 224 -6.94 -6.04 -4.54
C GLY A 224 -7.13 -6.10 -6.06
N MET A 225 -8.06 -6.93 -6.54
CA MET A 225 -8.41 -7.01 -7.96
C MET A 225 -9.11 -5.74 -8.46
N ILE A 226 -9.97 -5.11 -7.65
CA ILE A 226 -10.56 -3.80 -7.98
C ILE A 226 -9.46 -2.74 -8.07
N LEU A 227 -8.54 -2.69 -7.10
CA LEU A 227 -7.43 -1.74 -7.15
C LEU A 227 -6.56 -1.91 -8.40
N LYS A 228 -6.28 -3.15 -8.79
CA LYS A 228 -5.57 -3.49 -10.03
C LYS A 228 -6.32 -2.98 -11.27
N GLY A 229 -7.61 -3.28 -11.38
CA GLY A 229 -8.43 -2.80 -12.50
C GLY A 229 -8.50 -1.28 -12.57
N LEU A 230 -8.59 -0.60 -11.43
CA LEU A 230 -8.56 0.86 -11.36
C LEU A 230 -7.19 1.42 -11.72
N SER A 231 -6.09 0.79 -11.30
CA SER A 231 -4.74 1.22 -11.66
C SER A 231 -4.45 1.05 -13.14
N ASP A 232 -4.96 -0.03 -13.75
CA ASP A 232 -4.82 -0.27 -15.20
C ASP A 232 -5.58 0.79 -16.01
N ALA A 233 -6.72 1.27 -15.50
CA ALA A 233 -7.52 2.32 -16.14
C ALA A 233 -7.02 3.74 -15.87
N HIS A 234 -6.27 3.97 -14.77
CA HIS A 234 -5.89 5.30 -14.30
C HIS A 234 -4.40 5.34 -13.89
N PRO A 235 -3.49 5.79 -14.79
CA PRO A 235 -2.05 5.83 -14.52
C PRO A 235 -1.66 6.64 -13.28
N GLU A 236 -2.37 7.74 -12.99
CA GLU A 236 -2.13 8.55 -11.78
C GLU A 236 -2.41 7.77 -10.48
N LEU A 237 -3.39 6.87 -10.49
CA LEU A 237 -3.68 6.00 -9.35
C LEU A 237 -2.64 4.89 -9.22
N GLN A 238 -2.16 4.36 -10.35
CA GLN A 238 -1.09 3.37 -10.39
C GLN A 238 0.19 3.91 -9.74
N GLU A 239 0.60 5.12 -10.08
CA GLU A 239 1.78 5.77 -9.49
C GLU A 239 1.62 5.95 -7.97
N LYS A 240 0.48 6.47 -7.51
CA LYS A 240 0.21 6.64 -6.07
C LYS A 240 0.14 5.32 -5.32
N LEU A 241 -0.46 4.27 -5.91
CA LEU A 241 -0.47 2.94 -5.30
C LEU A 241 0.94 2.35 -5.20
N ALA A 242 1.78 2.55 -6.22
CA ALA A 242 3.18 2.13 -6.20
C ALA A 242 3.98 2.87 -5.11
N GLU A 243 3.74 4.17 -4.93
CA GLU A 243 4.31 4.95 -3.82
C GLU A 243 3.88 4.39 -2.46
N ARG A 244 2.58 4.14 -2.25
CA ARG A 244 2.07 3.56 -0.99
C ARG A 244 2.61 2.15 -0.72
N GLU A 245 2.74 1.33 -1.76
CA GLU A 245 3.36 0.00 -1.65
C GLU A 245 4.83 0.11 -1.25
N ALA A 246 5.59 1.05 -1.83
CA ALA A 246 6.99 1.30 -1.48
C ALA A 246 7.15 1.80 -0.04
N ASP A 247 6.29 2.72 0.41
CA ASP A 247 6.23 3.20 1.79
C ASP A 247 5.94 2.04 2.76
N ALA A 248 4.93 1.23 2.45
CA ALA A 248 4.55 0.08 3.28
C ALA A 248 5.66 -0.97 3.39
N ARG A 249 6.40 -1.23 2.30
CA ARG A 249 7.58 -2.10 2.31
C ARG A 249 8.67 -1.54 3.22
N THR A 250 8.94 -0.25 3.12
CA THR A 250 9.90 0.45 3.98
C THR A 250 9.51 0.31 5.46
N LEU A 251 8.24 0.57 5.80
CA LEU A 251 7.71 0.40 7.16
C LEU A 251 7.80 -1.03 7.68
N SER A 252 7.67 -2.02 6.80
CA SER A 252 7.72 -3.44 7.18
C SER A 252 9.13 -3.92 7.52
N GLY A 253 10.17 -3.13 7.24
CA GLY A 253 11.56 -3.58 7.32
C GLY A 253 11.91 -4.63 6.27
N VAL A 254 10.97 -4.95 5.36
CA VAL A 254 11.29 -5.55 4.07
C VAL A 254 11.89 -4.43 3.23
N GLU A 255 13.15 -4.11 3.51
CA GLU A 255 13.99 -3.52 2.48
C GLU A 255 13.75 -4.37 1.24
N VAL A 256 13.36 -3.73 0.14
CA VAL A 256 13.43 -4.37 -1.16
C VAL A 256 14.90 -4.73 -1.31
N ARG A 257 15.25 -5.96 -0.93
CA ARG A 257 16.55 -6.56 -1.20
C ARG A 257 16.59 -6.79 -2.71
N GLN A 258 16.63 -5.71 -3.49
CA GLN A 258 17.50 -5.69 -4.63
C GLN A 258 18.88 -5.66 -4.00
N PRO A 259 19.62 -6.77 -3.94
CA PRO A 259 20.83 -6.87 -3.12
C PRO A 259 21.97 -5.95 -3.61
N PHE A 260 21.68 -5.05 -4.56
CA PHE A 260 22.59 -4.18 -5.27
C PHE A 260 21.97 -2.82 -5.62
N SER A 261 20.81 -2.43 -5.05
CA SER A 261 20.21 -1.11 -5.35
C SER A 261 21.18 0.01 -4.99
N HIS A 262 21.89 -0.10 -3.86
CA HIS A 262 22.91 0.85 -3.46
C HIS A 262 24.03 0.98 -4.50
N THR A 263 24.48 -0.12 -5.10
CA THR A 263 25.53 -0.07 -6.14
C THR A 263 25.03 0.62 -7.40
N LEU A 264 23.82 0.29 -7.86
CA LEU A 264 23.22 0.92 -9.03
C LEU A 264 22.97 2.42 -8.81
N THR A 265 22.45 2.78 -7.63
CA THR A 265 22.23 4.17 -7.22
C THR A 265 23.55 4.93 -7.18
N LEU A 266 24.57 4.40 -6.50
CA LEU A 266 25.90 5.02 -6.42
C LEU A 266 26.50 5.28 -7.82
N LEU A 267 26.43 4.30 -8.72
CA LEU A 267 26.94 4.44 -10.08
C LEU A 267 26.24 5.58 -10.85
N ARG A 268 24.92 5.72 -10.69
CA ARG A 268 24.13 6.77 -11.34
C ARG A 268 24.37 8.14 -10.71
N GLU A 269 24.51 8.21 -9.38
CA GLU A 269 24.84 9.44 -8.67
C GLU A 269 26.19 9.98 -9.12
N LEU A 270 27.22 9.13 -9.17
CA LEU A 270 28.55 9.51 -9.65
C LEU A 270 28.55 10.01 -11.10
N ALA A 271 27.76 9.38 -11.98
CA ALA A 271 27.57 9.85 -13.35
C ALA A 271 26.84 11.21 -13.41
N THR A 272 25.84 11.40 -12.55
CA THR A 272 25.10 12.66 -12.43
C THR A 272 25.99 13.79 -11.92
N ASP A 273 26.85 13.51 -10.96
CA ASP A 273 27.80 14.46 -10.36
C ASP A 273 29.05 14.69 -11.21
N HIS A 274 29.18 13.98 -12.34
CA HIS A 274 30.30 14.06 -13.27
C HIS A 274 31.64 13.67 -12.62
N ASP A 275 31.62 12.82 -11.58
CA ASP A 275 32.81 12.29 -10.94
C ASP A 275 33.35 11.08 -11.73
N TRP A 276 33.91 11.36 -12.91
CA TRP A 276 34.30 10.34 -13.89
C TRP A 276 35.39 9.40 -13.38
N GLU A 277 36.28 9.89 -12.51
CA GLU A 277 37.38 9.08 -11.96
C GLU A 277 36.83 8.05 -10.95
N VAL A 278 35.99 8.48 -10.01
CA VAL A 278 35.37 7.58 -9.04
C VAL A 278 34.37 6.64 -9.72
N LEU A 279 33.57 7.15 -10.68
CA LEU A 279 32.67 6.33 -11.48
C LEU A 279 33.41 5.19 -12.18
N ARG A 280 34.54 5.49 -12.82
CA ARG A 280 35.37 4.50 -13.51
C ARG A 280 35.82 3.39 -12.56
N VAL A 281 36.36 3.75 -11.39
CA VAL A 281 36.84 2.79 -10.39
C VAL A 281 35.70 1.90 -9.90
N GLN A 282 34.53 2.46 -9.61
CA GLN A 282 33.38 1.68 -9.14
C GLN A 282 32.81 0.78 -10.26
N ALA A 283 32.71 1.29 -11.47
CA ALA A 283 32.24 0.54 -12.62
C ALA A 283 33.17 -0.63 -12.96
N GLU A 284 34.50 -0.45 -12.91
CA GLU A 284 35.46 -1.54 -13.14
C GLU A 284 35.36 -2.64 -12.08
N ARG A 285 35.13 -2.29 -10.81
CA ARG A 285 34.91 -3.28 -9.73
C ARG A 285 33.71 -4.18 -9.97
N HIS A 286 32.70 -3.65 -10.65
CA HIS A 286 31.42 -4.32 -10.88
C HIS A 286 31.22 -4.79 -12.32
N PHE A 287 32.25 -4.68 -13.16
CA PHE A 287 32.20 -5.01 -14.59
C PHE A 287 31.79 -6.47 -14.82
N ASP A 288 32.37 -7.40 -14.06
CA ASP A 288 32.08 -8.84 -14.09
C ASP A 288 31.22 -9.28 -12.89
N SER A 289 30.30 -8.42 -12.43
CA SER A 289 29.39 -8.79 -11.35
C SER A 289 28.61 -10.07 -11.71
N ALA A 290 28.44 -10.97 -10.74
CA ALA A 290 27.62 -12.17 -10.91
C ALA A 290 26.13 -11.83 -11.16
N GLU A 291 25.74 -10.58 -10.91
CA GLU A 291 24.40 -10.05 -11.04
C GLU A 291 24.26 -9.32 -12.38
N PRO A 292 23.47 -9.86 -13.33
CA PRO A 292 23.42 -9.34 -14.69
C PRO A 292 23.06 -7.85 -14.77
N ALA A 293 22.10 -7.39 -13.96
CA ALA A 293 21.68 -5.98 -13.95
C ALA A 293 22.83 -5.04 -13.52
N VAL A 294 23.62 -5.45 -12.52
CA VAL A 294 24.77 -4.69 -12.04
C VAL A 294 25.90 -4.70 -13.06
N ALA A 295 26.17 -5.85 -13.68
CA ALA A 295 27.22 -5.96 -14.70
C ALA A 295 26.90 -5.14 -15.96
N VAL A 296 25.64 -5.13 -16.40
CA VAL A 296 25.20 -4.29 -17.52
C VAL A 296 25.34 -2.81 -17.18
N GLU A 297 24.84 -2.37 -16.01
CA GLU A 297 24.95 -0.96 -15.61
C GLU A 297 26.40 -0.53 -15.42
N ALA A 298 27.23 -1.35 -14.78
CA ALA A 298 28.66 -1.09 -14.62
C ALA A 298 29.36 -0.95 -15.98
N ARG A 299 29.04 -1.81 -16.97
CA ARG A 299 29.55 -1.66 -18.34
C ARG A 299 29.13 -0.34 -18.97
N ARG A 300 27.87 0.07 -18.83
CA ARG A 300 27.38 1.38 -19.32
C ARG A 300 28.14 2.54 -18.71
N MET A 301 28.28 2.53 -17.39
CA MET A 301 28.92 3.60 -16.64
C MET A 301 30.42 3.68 -16.91
N LEU A 302 31.08 2.54 -17.11
CA LEU A 302 32.46 2.51 -17.54
C LEU A 302 32.61 3.09 -18.95
N ALA A 303 31.77 2.68 -19.91
CA ALA A 303 31.78 3.23 -21.28
C ALA A 303 31.55 4.75 -21.28
N LEU A 304 30.59 5.23 -20.48
CA LEU A 304 30.31 6.64 -20.29
C LEU A 304 31.54 7.40 -19.76
N SER A 305 32.15 6.92 -18.67
CA SER A 305 33.33 7.55 -18.06
C SER A 305 34.55 7.58 -18.98
N LEU A 306 34.73 6.56 -19.83
CA LEU A 306 35.79 6.50 -20.84
C LEU A 306 35.50 7.46 -22.00
N GLY A 307 34.23 7.63 -22.37
CA GLY A 307 33.79 8.56 -23.40
C GLY A 307 34.08 10.02 -23.06
N GLN A 308 34.06 10.37 -21.77
CA GLN A 308 34.39 11.72 -21.26
C GLN A 308 35.90 11.99 -21.16
N SER A 309 36.75 11.00 -21.45
CA SER A 309 38.20 11.16 -21.40
C SER A 309 38.74 12.03 -22.52
N THR A 310 39.83 12.76 -22.24
CA THR A 310 40.61 13.47 -23.28
C THR A 310 41.58 12.55 -24.02
N VAL A 311 41.76 11.31 -23.56
CA VAL A 311 42.68 10.33 -24.16
C VAL A 311 41.96 9.57 -25.28
N GLN A 312 42.45 9.72 -26.51
CA GLN A 312 41.81 9.12 -27.69
C GLN A 312 41.65 7.59 -27.63
N ALA A 313 42.61 6.90 -27.01
CA ALA A 313 42.54 5.45 -26.81
C ALA A 313 41.37 5.04 -25.90
N GLU A 314 41.08 5.84 -24.85
CA GLU A 314 39.94 5.59 -23.96
C GLU A 314 38.61 5.81 -24.69
N LYS A 315 38.50 6.87 -25.51
CA LYS A 315 37.31 7.07 -26.35
C LYS A 315 37.08 5.92 -27.34
N THR A 316 38.16 5.36 -27.91
CA THR A 316 38.05 4.16 -28.78
C THR A 316 37.50 2.96 -27.99
N ARG A 317 38.00 2.73 -26.77
CA ARG A 317 37.49 1.67 -25.88
C ARG A 317 36.03 1.90 -25.50
N ALA A 318 35.62 3.14 -25.25
CA ALA A 318 34.22 3.49 -24.99
C ALA A 318 33.31 3.10 -26.17
N VAL A 319 33.73 3.40 -27.41
CA VAL A 319 33.01 2.98 -28.62
C VAL A 319 32.91 1.46 -28.72
N GLU A 320 33.98 0.72 -28.47
CA GLU A 320 33.94 -0.75 -28.46
C GLU A 320 32.95 -1.30 -27.44
N MET A 321 32.93 -0.73 -26.23
CA MET A 321 32.01 -1.14 -25.17
C MET A 321 30.55 -0.83 -25.52
N TYR A 322 30.26 0.37 -26.06
CA TYR A 322 28.91 0.68 -26.51
C TYR A 322 28.47 -0.19 -27.69
N ASN A 323 29.36 -0.56 -28.62
CA ASN A 323 29.04 -1.53 -29.67
C ASN A 323 28.62 -2.89 -29.09
N GLN A 324 29.26 -3.33 -28.01
CA GLN A 324 28.86 -4.57 -27.31
C GLN A 324 27.51 -4.40 -26.60
N LEU A 325 27.28 -3.26 -25.94
CA LEU A 325 26.02 -2.96 -25.24
C LEU A 325 24.83 -2.90 -26.21
N VAL A 326 24.95 -2.23 -27.36
CA VAL A 326 23.84 -2.11 -28.32
C VAL A 326 23.52 -3.44 -29.03
N ALA A 327 24.50 -4.34 -29.12
CA ALA A 327 24.32 -5.69 -29.64
C ALA A 327 23.64 -6.65 -28.64
N ASP A 328 23.60 -6.30 -27.35
CA ASP A 328 22.94 -7.06 -26.29
C ASP A 328 21.42 -6.86 -26.32
N GLU A 329 20.66 -7.86 -25.86
CA GLU A 329 19.19 -7.77 -25.74
C GLU A 329 18.77 -6.74 -24.68
N SER A 330 19.63 -6.50 -23.69
CA SER A 330 19.41 -5.54 -22.61
C SER A 330 19.68 -4.08 -22.98
N ALA A 331 20.06 -3.80 -24.24
CA ALA A 331 20.30 -2.45 -24.74
C ALA A 331 19.08 -1.54 -24.52
N ASN A 332 19.32 -0.26 -24.26
CA ASN A 332 18.27 0.76 -24.21
C ASN A 332 18.56 1.91 -25.19
N ALA A 333 17.61 2.84 -25.34
CA ALA A 333 17.77 3.97 -26.26
C ALA A 333 18.97 4.88 -25.93
N THR A 334 19.30 5.03 -24.65
CA THR A 334 20.43 5.87 -24.23
C THR A 334 21.80 5.28 -24.62
N ASP A 335 21.91 3.95 -24.72
CA ASP A 335 23.13 3.28 -25.18
C ASP A 335 23.45 3.62 -26.64
N PHE A 336 22.44 3.63 -27.51
CA PHE A 336 22.57 4.02 -28.91
C PHE A 336 22.88 5.51 -29.06
N ALA A 337 22.18 6.38 -28.32
CA ALA A 337 22.45 7.82 -28.35
C ALA A 337 23.91 8.14 -27.94
N ALA A 338 24.39 7.51 -26.86
CA ALA A 338 25.77 7.67 -26.40
C ALA A 338 26.79 7.17 -27.44
N LEU A 339 26.52 6.03 -28.09
CA LEU A 339 27.37 5.51 -29.18
C LEU A 339 27.45 6.48 -30.35
N VAL A 340 26.32 7.01 -30.80
CA VAL A 340 26.25 7.95 -31.92
C VAL A 340 27.04 9.22 -31.62
N LEU A 341 26.87 9.81 -30.43
CA LEU A 341 27.60 11.00 -30.02
C LEU A 341 29.12 10.78 -29.97
N LEU A 342 29.56 9.61 -29.49
CA LEU A 342 30.99 9.26 -29.49
C LEU A 342 31.55 9.07 -30.91
N LEU A 343 30.76 8.53 -31.84
CA LEU A 343 31.17 8.38 -33.24
C LEU A 343 31.26 9.75 -33.95
N ILE A 344 30.33 10.67 -33.65
CA ILE A 344 30.38 12.06 -34.13
C ILE A 344 31.65 12.77 -33.64
N ASP A 345 31.97 12.68 -32.34
CA ASP A 345 33.18 13.27 -31.76
C ASP A 345 34.47 12.74 -32.43
N LYS A 346 34.46 11.47 -32.85
CA LYS A 346 35.56 10.84 -33.60
C LYS A 346 35.55 11.13 -35.11
N MET A 347 34.61 11.92 -35.61
CA MET A 347 34.37 12.19 -37.04
C MET A 347 34.08 10.92 -37.87
N ASP A 348 33.57 9.87 -37.25
CA ASP A 348 33.16 8.61 -37.91
C ASP A 348 31.67 8.66 -38.28
N HIS A 349 31.31 9.64 -39.11
CA HIS A 349 29.93 9.98 -39.40
C HIS A 349 29.15 8.84 -40.05
N GLU A 350 29.77 8.01 -40.89
CA GLU A 350 29.10 6.87 -41.52
C GLU A 350 28.61 5.85 -40.49
N ARG A 351 29.46 5.49 -39.52
CA ARG A 351 29.05 4.58 -38.44
C ARG A 351 28.04 5.24 -37.50
N ALA A 352 28.16 6.55 -37.28
CA ALA A 352 27.19 7.30 -36.47
C ALA A 352 25.79 7.26 -37.11
N LYS A 353 25.68 7.48 -38.43
CA LYS A 353 24.43 7.35 -39.19
C LYS A 353 23.81 5.96 -39.05
N ALA A 354 24.61 4.91 -39.27
CA ALA A 354 24.12 3.53 -39.17
C ALA A 354 23.63 3.17 -37.76
N ALA A 355 24.36 3.57 -36.71
CA ALA A 355 23.94 3.34 -35.32
C ALA A 355 22.66 4.10 -34.98
N LEU A 356 22.51 5.34 -35.47
CA LEU A 356 21.32 6.15 -35.24
C LEU A 356 20.07 5.53 -35.86
N LEU A 357 20.15 5.11 -37.13
CA LEU A 357 19.03 4.49 -37.83
C LEU A 357 18.59 3.19 -37.14
N ASN A 358 19.55 2.37 -36.69
CA ASN A 358 19.26 1.16 -35.91
C ASN A 358 18.60 1.50 -34.57
N GLY A 359 19.05 2.57 -33.90
CA GLY A 359 18.42 3.06 -32.67
C GLY A 359 16.97 3.49 -32.87
N ILE A 360 16.66 4.18 -33.98
CA ILE A 360 15.29 4.58 -34.35
C ILE A 360 14.41 3.35 -34.62
N GLU A 361 14.93 2.36 -35.35
CA GLU A 361 14.22 1.13 -35.66
C GLU A 361 13.92 0.31 -34.38
N LYS A 362 14.90 0.20 -33.48
CA LYS A 362 14.77 -0.60 -32.25
C LYS A 362 13.96 0.09 -31.15
N PHE A 363 14.02 1.42 -31.05
CA PHE A 363 13.33 2.21 -30.01
C PHE A 363 12.51 3.34 -30.65
N PRO A 364 11.41 3.01 -31.34
CA PRO A 364 10.59 3.99 -32.05
C PRO A 364 10.09 5.10 -31.10
N GLU A 365 9.67 4.79 -29.88
CA GLU A 365 9.23 5.75 -28.87
C GLU A 365 10.24 6.88 -28.58
N ASN A 366 11.53 6.67 -28.86
CA ASN A 366 12.60 7.64 -28.69
C ASN A 366 13.07 8.33 -29.98
N ALA A 367 12.39 8.14 -31.13
CA ALA A 367 12.90 8.66 -32.41
C ALA A 367 13.08 10.18 -32.45
N SER A 368 12.27 10.97 -31.73
CA SER A 368 12.44 12.43 -31.68
C SER A 368 13.84 12.82 -31.18
N ALA A 369 14.32 12.19 -30.11
CA ALA A 369 15.65 12.42 -29.56
C ALA A 369 16.75 11.99 -30.55
N TYR A 370 16.56 10.89 -31.29
CA TYR A 370 17.50 10.48 -32.32
C TYR A 370 17.52 11.43 -33.52
N LEU A 371 16.37 11.96 -33.93
CA LEU A 371 16.27 12.93 -35.04
C LEU A 371 17.06 14.20 -34.73
N GLU A 372 17.01 14.70 -33.49
CA GLU A 372 17.84 15.84 -33.04
C GLU A 372 19.35 15.55 -33.16
N ILE A 373 19.80 14.37 -32.72
CA ILE A 373 21.19 13.94 -32.89
C ILE A 373 21.54 13.81 -34.38
N GLY A 374 20.60 13.31 -35.19
CA GLY A 374 20.75 13.13 -36.63
C GLY A 374 20.94 14.46 -37.37
N GLN A 375 20.23 15.51 -36.95
CA GLN A 375 20.44 16.87 -37.49
C GLN A 375 21.85 17.38 -37.21
N THR A 376 22.44 17.05 -36.06
CA THR A 376 23.83 17.40 -35.75
C THR A 376 24.81 16.75 -36.76
N ILE A 377 24.56 15.49 -37.16
CA ILE A 377 25.35 14.82 -38.20
C ILE A 377 25.18 15.54 -39.55
N VAL A 378 23.95 15.85 -39.94
CA VAL A 378 23.63 16.56 -41.19
C VAL A 378 24.29 17.94 -41.25
N GLU A 379 24.28 18.69 -40.15
CA GLU A 379 24.91 20.01 -40.06
C GLU A 379 26.44 19.92 -40.21
N SER A 380 27.06 18.92 -39.56
CA SER A 380 28.51 18.71 -39.64
C SER A 380 29.01 18.21 -41.00
N THR A 381 28.20 17.41 -41.72
CA THR A 381 28.62 16.74 -42.96
C THR A 381 28.06 17.37 -44.23
N GLY A 382 26.92 18.07 -44.14
CA GLY A 382 26.17 18.54 -45.31
C GLY A 382 25.47 17.43 -46.10
N ASP A 383 25.32 16.22 -45.53
CA ASP A 383 24.73 15.05 -46.19
C ASP A 383 23.21 15.23 -46.40
N ARG A 384 22.84 15.61 -47.64
CA ARG A 384 21.44 15.81 -48.02
C ARG A 384 20.67 14.50 -48.08
N SER A 385 21.31 13.40 -48.47
CA SER A 385 20.64 12.10 -48.58
C SER A 385 20.20 11.62 -47.20
N PHE A 386 21.08 11.75 -46.20
CA PHE A 386 20.75 11.39 -44.82
C PHE A 386 19.68 12.30 -44.23
N ARG A 387 19.70 13.61 -44.55
CA ARG A 387 18.61 14.52 -44.17
C ARG A 387 17.25 14.07 -44.71
N ASP A 388 17.19 13.72 -45.99
CA ASP A 388 15.94 13.28 -46.63
C ASP A 388 15.43 11.97 -46.00
N GLU A 389 16.34 11.08 -45.61
CA GLU A 389 16.02 9.84 -44.88
C GLU A 389 15.42 10.13 -43.48
N LEU A 390 16.02 11.05 -42.71
CA LEU A 390 15.47 11.48 -41.41
C LEU A 390 14.07 12.12 -41.55
N ILE A 391 13.85 12.96 -42.57
CA ILE A 391 12.53 13.57 -42.85
C ILE A 391 11.49 12.49 -43.21
N SER A 392 11.90 11.47 -43.97
CA SER A 392 11.02 10.34 -44.30
C SER A 392 10.61 9.56 -43.05
N LEU A 393 11.56 9.31 -42.14
CA LEU A 393 11.30 8.63 -40.87
C LEU A 393 10.39 9.46 -39.95
N GLU A 394 10.51 10.78 -39.94
CA GLU A 394 9.61 11.68 -39.18
C GLU A 394 8.18 11.67 -39.76
N SER A 395 8.08 11.78 -41.09
CA SER A 395 6.79 11.88 -41.80
C SER A 395 5.97 10.58 -41.74
N GLY A 396 6.62 9.41 -41.75
CA GLY A 396 5.95 8.11 -41.68
C GLY A 396 5.24 7.83 -40.36
N ARG A 397 5.55 8.60 -39.30
CA ARG A 397 5.02 8.36 -37.93
C ARG A 397 3.81 9.22 -37.59
N GLY A 398 3.51 10.26 -38.38
CA GLY A 398 2.32 11.09 -38.18
C GLY A 398 1.01 10.46 -38.69
N THR A 399 1.07 9.24 -39.23
CA THR A 399 -0.04 8.57 -39.93
C THR A 399 -0.54 7.28 -39.25
N GLU A 400 0.06 6.89 -38.13
CA GLU A 400 -0.42 5.81 -37.24
C GLU A 400 -0.90 6.42 -35.91
#